data_AF-A0A218QUS0-F1
#
_entry.id   AF-A0A218QUS0-F1
#
_cell.length_a   1.000
_cell.length_b   1.000
_cell.length_c   1.000
_cell.angle_alpha   90.00
_cell.angle_beta   90.00
_cell.angle_gamma   90.00
#
_symmetry.space_group_name_H-M   'P 1'
#
loop_
_entity.id
_entity.type
_entity.pdbx_description
1 polymer ?
#
loop_
_entity_poly.entity_id
_entity_poly.type
_entity_poly.pdbx_seq_one_letter_code
_entity_poly.pdbx_strand_id
1 'polypeptide(L)'
;MEQSAYPQELLQAPISERVTFFVNYTMAHPHLIQAFNEVMQSVYQAPGISLIFVVGATGVGKTTLLRRLEQKLTEKALPELKHNQGKVPVIGLEAKAPEFSQFDWKDFYIRLLKMLNEPLIEKKINYGQSCSKWRSAVESALIHRSPDAFYIDEAHHLAMLPSGRKLKDQPETLKSLANLTQVKIIPTGTYDLLPLIDLGDQLCRRSKTIHFQRYHADNSQEAKAFKSVVQTFSQYLPLPQQPDLLSNWEFLYERSLGCVGILKDWLSVTLSEVLDSDGNARTITLSDLQRHALGVRQCLVMLKSISTGEQQLQESSEDLLKLQRDLKLIPSSHGAAQEKYSQSKKEREVCRTEDSGKERASQKNTKKQIAQTSPRRYPLNKEESEKEEKETDFFHSL
;
A
#
# COMPACT_ATOMS: atom_id res chain seq x y z
N MET A 1 17.50 27.58 28.74
CA MET A 1 16.03 27.64 28.74
C MET A 1 15.57 26.67 27.67
N GLU A 2 15.18 25.46 28.07
CA GLU A 2 14.60 24.50 27.12
C GLU A 2 13.29 25.11 26.60
N GLN A 3 13.25 25.42 25.31
CA GLN A 3 12.01 25.81 24.66
C GLN A 3 11.07 24.59 24.72
N SER A 4 9.93 24.77 25.38
CA SER A 4 8.86 23.78 25.39
C SER A 4 8.49 23.38 23.96
N ALA A 5 8.36 22.08 23.71
CA ALA A 5 8.05 21.55 22.37
C ALA A 5 6.64 21.92 21.87
N TYR A 6 5.79 22.44 22.76
CA TYR A 6 4.45 22.95 22.49
C TYR A 6 4.20 24.25 23.26
N PRO A 7 3.24 25.10 22.82
CA PRO A 7 2.87 26.34 23.52
C PRO A 7 2.37 26.06 24.94
N GLN A 8 2.80 26.83 25.93
CA GLN A 8 2.46 26.58 27.34
C GLN A 8 0.97 26.77 27.62
N GLU A 9 0.31 27.61 26.82
CA GLU A 9 -1.13 27.86 26.86
C GLU A 9 -1.93 26.58 26.59
N LEU A 10 -1.36 25.64 25.82
CA LEU A 10 -1.98 24.36 25.49
C LEU A 10 -2.27 23.51 26.75
N LEU A 11 -1.50 23.66 27.83
CA LEU A 11 -1.75 22.93 29.07
C LEU A 11 -3.07 23.34 29.76
N GLN A 12 -3.55 24.56 29.47
CA GLN A 12 -4.81 25.09 29.99
C GLN A 12 -5.97 24.94 29.00
N ALA A 13 -5.68 24.49 27.77
CA ALA A 13 -6.68 24.27 26.73
C ALA A 13 -7.58 23.06 27.05
N PRO A 14 -8.78 22.99 26.44
CA PRO A 14 -9.64 21.82 26.53
C PRO A 14 -8.91 20.52 26.16
N ILE A 15 -9.31 19.40 26.78
CA ILE A 15 -8.71 18.07 26.52
C ILE A 15 -8.71 17.74 25.02
N SER A 16 -9.81 18.03 24.34
CA SER A 16 -9.94 17.82 22.89
C SER A 16 -8.89 18.56 22.09
N GLU A 17 -8.54 19.79 22.46
CA GLU A 17 -7.52 20.59 21.77
C GLU A 17 -6.10 20.04 22.03
N ARG A 18 -5.82 19.63 23.26
CA ARG A 18 -4.55 18.97 23.65
C ARG A 18 -4.34 17.66 22.90
N VAL A 19 -5.36 16.81 22.86
CA VAL A 19 -5.32 15.55 22.11
C VAL A 19 -5.18 15.83 20.61
N THR A 20 -5.95 16.78 20.06
CA THR A 20 -5.88 17.17 18.65
C THR A 20 -4.50 17.69 18.26
N PHE A 21 -3.84 18.46 19.13
CA PHE A 21 -2.47 18.89 18.92
C PHE A 21 -1.52 17.71 18.72
N PHE A 22 -1.53 16.73 19.63
CA PHE A 22 -0.66 15.56 19.54
C PHE A 22 -1.01 14.65 18.36
N VAL A 23 -2.31 14.45 18.09
CA VAL A 23 -2.79 13.68 16.93
C VAL A 23 -2.37 14.34 15.61
N ASN A 24 -2.34 15.66 15.52
CA ASN A 24 -1.91 16.39 14.32
C ASN A 24 -0.39 16.55 14.23
N TYR A 25 0.33 16.40 15.34
CA TYR A 25 1.79 16.47 15.35
C TYR A 25 2.40 15.39 14.44
N THR A 26 3.32 15.77 13.56
CA THR A 26 4.10 14.83 12.76
C THR A 26 5.57 15.18 12.85
N MET A 27 6.42 14.17 12.93
CA MET A 27 7.87 14.36 13.02
C MET A 27 8.59 13.66 11.89
N ALA A 28 9.69 14.27 11.43
CA ALA A 28 10.58 13.63 10.50
C ALA A 28 11.43 12.58 11.24
N HIS A 29 11.58 11.42 10.63
CA HIS A 29 12.45 10.35 11.12
C HIS A 29 13.13 9.68 9.92
N PRO A 30 14.29 9.00 10.10
CA PRO A 30 15.09 8.48 9.00
C PRO A 30 14.32 7.75 7.90
N HIS A 31 13.51 6.73 8.25
CA HIS A 31 12.76 5.96 7.23
C HIS A 31 11.70 6.80 6.48
N LEU A 32 11.05 7.76 7.14
CA LEU A 32 10.08 8.65 6.48
C LEU A 32 10.79 9.61 5.52
N ILE A 33 11.93 10.16 5.93
CA ILE A 33 12.75 11.06 5.09
C ILE A 33 13.25 10.30 3.86
N GLN A 34 13.76 9.08 4.07
CA GLN A 34 14.22 8.22 2.98
C GLN A 34 13.10 7.91 2.00
N ALA A 35 11.98 7.35 2.47
CA ALA A 35 10.84 7.02 1.61
C ALA A 35 10.31 8.26 0.86
N PHE A 36 10.22 9.41 1.53
CA PHE A 36 9.83 10.68 0.91
C PHE A 36 10.78 11.10 -0.21
N ASN A 37 12.09 11.07 0.04
CA ASN A 37 13.09 11.43 -0.95
C ASN A 37 13.04 10.49 -2.16
N GLU A 38 12.88 9.19 -1.93
CA GLU A 38 12.76 8.19 -2.99
C GLU A 38 11.50 8.42 -3.85
N VAL A 39 10.35 8.75 -3.23
CA VAL A 39 9.12 9.07 -3.95
C VAL A 39 9.32 10.35 -4.77
N MET A 40 9.83 11.42 -4.16
CA MET A 40 10.08 12.70 -4.84
C MET A 40 11.05 12.57 -6.01
N GLN A 41 12.12 11.78 -5.85
CA GLN A 41 13.05 11.46 -6.93
C GLN A 41 12.34 10.69 -8.05
N SER A 42 11.47 9.75 -7.71
CA SER A 42 10.75 8.93 -8.70
C SER A 42 9.71 9.75 -9.48
N VAL A 43 9.07 10.74 -8.85
CA VAL A 43 8.13 11.64 -9.51
C VAL A 43 8.84 12.50 -10.57
N TYR A 44 9.97 13.13 -10.22
CA TYR A 44 10.61 14.15 -11.09
C TYR A 44 11.82 13.66 -11.90
N GLN A 45 12.53 12.64 -11.44
CA GLN A 45 13.86 12.28 -11.97
C GLN A 45 13.93 10.84 -12.52
N ALA A 46 12.80 10.13 -12.57
CA ALA A 46 12.73 8.78 -13.15
C ALA A 46 11.97 8.80 -14.50
N PRO A 47 12.64 9.14 -15.62
CA PRO A 47 12.04 9.01 -16.93
C PRO A 47 11.72 7.52 -17.22
N GLY A 48 10.54 7.25 -17.76
CA GLY A 48 10.09 5.89 -18.07
C GLY A 48 9.37 5.14 -16.95
N ILE A 49 9.44 5.61 -15.70
CA ILE A 49 8.60 5.10 -14.60
C ILE A 49 7.25 5.80 -14.64
N SER A 50 6.15 5.06 -14.69
CA SER A 50 4.79 5.60 -14.65
C SER A 50 4.04 5.24 -13.36
N LEU A 51 4.45 4.14 -12.70
CA LEU A 51 3.88 3.68 -11.45
C LEU A 51 4.94 3.65 -10.34
N ILE A 52 4.61 4.17 -9.17
CA ILE A 52 5.49 4.21 -7.99
C ILE A 52 4.75 3.55 -6.83
N PHE A 53 5.03 2.27 -6.59
CA PHE A 53 4.42 1.52 -5.50
C PHE A 53 5.09 1.87 -4.18
N VAL A 54 4.32 2.31 -3.19
CA VAL A 54 4.83 2.50 -1.82
C VAL A 54 4.20 1.44 -0.91
N VAL A 55 5.03 0.51 -0.45
CA VAL A 55 4.59 -0.65 0.31
C VAL A 55 5.19 -0.61 1.70
N GLY A 56 4.39 -0.91 2.73
CA GLY A 56 4.90 -1.05 4.08
C GLY A 56 3.82 -1.46 5.07
N ALA A 57 4.22 -1.85 6.27
CA ALA A 57 3.31 -2.27 7.33
C ALA A 57 2.20 -1.23 7.63
N THR A 58 1.07 -1.70 8.15
CA THR A 58 0.04 -0.81 8.71
C THR A 58 0.64 0.00 9.86
N GLY A 59 0.38 1.30 9.89
CA GLY A 59 0.93 2.19 10.91
C GLY A 59 2.44 2.49 10.78
N VAL A 60 3.09 2.21 9.66
CA VAL A 60 4.50 2.65 9.46
C VAL A 60 4.63 4.16 9.18
N GLY A 61 3.56 4.80 8.70
CA GLY A 61 3.53 6.24 8.39
C GLY A 61 3.19 6.61 6.95
N LYS A 62 2.65 5.70 6.14
CA LYS A 62 2.29 5.94 4.71
C LYS A 62 1.38 7.15 4.51
N THR A 63 0.32 7.31 5.30
CA THR A 63 -0.56 8.49 5.21
C THR A 63 0.18 9.78 5.56
N THR A 64 1.14 9.74 6.49
CA THR A 64 1.99 10.91 6.81
C THR A 64 2.94 11.24 5.65
N LEU A 65 3.49 10.22 4.99
CA LEU A 65 4.29 10.37 3.78
C LEU A 65 3.48 11.05 2.66
N LEU A 66 2.24 10.60 2.43
CA LEU A 66 1.34 11.18 1.42
C LEU A 66 0.98 12.64 1.70
N ARG A 67 0.63 12.99 2.95
CA ARG A 67 0.36 14.39 3.34
C ARG A 67 1.57 15.30 3.10
N ARG A 68 2.79 14.82 3.41
CA ARG A 68 4.02 15.56 3.14
C ARG A 68 4.31 15.69 1.65
N LEU A 69 4.04 14.64 0.88
CA LEU A 69 4.16 14.66 -0.58
C LEU A 69 3.20 15.72 -1.16
N GLU A 70 1.94 15.72 -0.74
CA GLU A 70 0.93 16.67 -1.17
C GLU A 70 1.35 18.11 -0.88
N GLN A 71 1.79 18.39 0.35
CA GLN A 71 2.30 19.69 0.73
C GLN A 71 3.48 20.11 -0.17
N LYS A 72 4.48 19.24 -0.37
CA LYS A 72 5.69 19.60 -1.11
C LYS A 72 5.43 19.80 -2.61
N LEU A 73 4.58 18.97 -3.22
CA LEU A 73 4.20 19.12 -4.63
C LEU A 73 3.40 20.42 -4.83
N THR A 74 2.48 20.74 -3.91
CA THR A 74 1.73 21.98 -3.94
C THR A 74 2.66 23.20 -3.82
N GLU A 75 3.57 23.21 -2.84
CA GLU A 75 4.58 24.26 -2.68
C GLU A 75 5.42 24.46 -3.95
N LYS A 76 5.87 23.37 -4.57
CA LYS A 76 6.66 23.41 -5.81
C LYS A 76 5.88 23.95 -7.01
N ALA A 77 4.58 23.70 -7.07
CA ALA A 77 3.72 24.14 -8.16
C ALA A 77 3.22 25.59 -8.00
N LEU A 78 3.41 26.24 -6.84
CA LEU A 78 2.99 27.63 -6.60
C LEU A 78 3.42 28.62 -7.71
N PRO A 79 4.65 28.57 -8.26
CA PRO A 79 5.03 29.47 -9.36
C PRO A 79 4.22 29.22 -10.64
N GLU A 80 3.93 27.96 -10.96
CA GLU A 80 3.18 27.56 -12.16
C GLU A 80 1.69 27.90 -12.03
N LEU A 81 1.12 27.76 -10.83
CA LEU A 81 -0.28 28.10 -10.53
C LEU A 81 -0.62 29.57 -10.79
N LYS A 82 0.38 30.47 -10.77
CA LYS A 82 0.19 31.88 -11.17
C LYS A 82 -0.18 32.03 -12.64
N HIS A 83 0.29 31.13 -13.49
CA HIS A 83 0.07 31.16 -14.94
C HIS A 83 -0.97 30.14 -15.40
N ASN A 84 -1.12 29.03 -14.69
CA ASN A 84 -2.11 27.99 -14.94
C ASN A 84 -2.93 27.74 -13.67
N GLN A 85 -3.93 28.58 -13.42
CA GLN A 85 -4.84 28.42 -12.28
C GLN A 85 -5.67 27.13 -12.35
N GLY A 86 -5.76 26.51 -13.53
CA GLY A 86 -6.46 25.25 -13.73
C GLY A 86 -5.68 24.02 -13.27
N LYS A 87 -4.36 24.12 -13.05
CA LYS A 87 -3.52 23.00 -12.64
C LYS A 87 -3.89 22.51 -11.25
N VAL A 88 -3.91 21.20 -11.09
CA VAL A 88 -4.00 20.54 -9.78
C VAL A 88 -2.67 19.82 -9.57
N PRO A 89 -1.76 20.29 -8.68
CA PRO A 89 -0.39 19.75 -8.60
C PRO A 89 -0.33 18.27 -8.23
N VAL A 90 -1.24 17.84 -7.38
CA VAL A 90 -1.29 16.50 -6.80
C VAL A 90 -2.73 16.15 -6.49
N ILE A 91 -3.10 14.90 -6.67
CA ILE A 91 -4.43 14.38 -6.34
C ILE A 91 -4.27 13.13 -5.50
N GLY A 92 -5.10 13.01 -4.48
CA GLY A 92 -5.18 11.86 -3.61
C GLY A 92 -6.55 11.23 -3.60
N LEU A 93 -6.60 9.90 -3.62
CA LEU A 93 -7.85 9.18 -3.39
C LEU A 93 -7.61 7.86 -2.66
N GLU A 94 -8.41 7.59 -1.63
CA GLU A 94 -8.43 6.27 -0.98
C GLU A 94 -9.19 5.26 -1.85
N ALA A 95 -8.60 4.08 -2.06
CA ALA A 95 -9.28 2.96 -2.67
C ALA A 95 -10.22 2.33 -1.62
N LYS A 96 -11.53 2.38 -1.87
CA LYS A 96 -12.49 1.77 -0.95
C LYS A 96 -12.38 0.25 -1.00
N ALA A 97 -12.45 -0.37 0.18
CA ALA A 97 -12.68 -1.80 0.28
C ALA A 97 -13.98 -2.18 -0.46
N PRO A 98 -13.97 -3.21 -1.31
CA PRO A 98 -15.18 -3.62 -2.02
C PRO A 98 -16.19 -4.26 -1.06
N GLU A 99 -17.46 -3.84 -1.13
CA GLU A 99 -18.55 -4.47 -0.38
C GLU A 99 -18.79 -5.93 -0.83
N PHE A 100 -18.64 -6.20 -2.13
CA PHE A 100 -18.92 -7.50 -2.74
C PHE A 100 -17.78 -7.98 -3.64
N SER A 101 -16.70 -8.50 -3.05
CA SER A 101 -15.60 -9.25 -3.69
C SER A 101 -14.78 -8.57 -4.80
N GLN A 102 -15.28 -7.53 -5.48
CA GLN A 102 -14.67 -6.87 -6.62
C GLN A 102 -14.63 -5.35 -6.42
N PHE A 103 -13.50 -4.75 -6.74
CA PHE A 103 -13.31 -3.30 -6.75
C PHE A 103 -14.25 -2.57 -7.74
N ASP A 104 -14.92 -1.52 -7.26
CA ASP A 104 -15.81 -0.69 -8.06
C ASP A 104 -15.06 0.47 -8.72
N TRP A 105 -14.60 0.24 -9.95
CA TRP A 105 -13.98 1.28 -10.78
C TRP A 105 -14.91 2.45 -11.10
N LYS A 106 -16.24 2.23 -11.19
CA LYS A 106 -17.18 3.30 -11.49
C LYS A 106 -17.25 4.28 -10.32
N ASP A 107 -17.42 3.79 -9.09
CA ASP A 107 -17.34 4.62 -7.88
C ASP A 107 -16.00 5.34 -7.77
N PHE A 108 -14.89 4.62 -8.01
CA PHE A 108 -13.56 5.21 -7.99
C PHE A 108 -13.42 6.39 -8.96
N TYR A 109 -13.84 6.24 -10.22
CA TYR A 109 -13.79 7.31 -11.21
C TYR A 109 -14.70 8.49 -10.85
N ILE A 110 -15.91 8.23 -10.33
CA ILE A 110 -16.82 9.30 -9.88
C ILE A 110 -16.19 10.12 -8.77
N ARG A 111 -15.60 9.47 -7.76
CA ARG A 111 -14.94 10.16 -6.65
C ARG A 111 -13.71 10.93 -7.12
N LEU A 112 -12.93 10.37 -8.04
CA LEU A 112 -11.78 11.06 -8.61
C LEU A 112 -12.18 12.33 -9.38
N LEU A 113 -13.25 12.27 -10.19
CA LEU A 113 -13.78 13.45 -10.89
C LEU A 113 -14.27 14.53 -9.91
N LYS A 114 -14.89 14.14 -8.79
CA LYS A 114 -15.28 15.08 -7.73
C LYS A 114 -14.06 15.75 -7.11
N MET A 115 -13.00 14.99 -6.79
CA MET A 115 -11.74 15.55 -6.27
C MET A 115 -11.05 16.50 -7.27
N LEU A 116 -11.18 16.22 -8.57
CA LEU A 116 -10.69 17.08 -9.65
C LEU A 116 -11.52 18.35 -9.88
N ASN A 117 -12.59 18.55 -9.11
CA ASN A 117 -13.57 19.62 -9.30
C ASN A 117 -14.05 19.69 -10.77
N GLU A 118 -14.35 18.52 -11.37
CA GLU A 118 -14.90 18.46 -12.71
C GLU A 118 -16.33 19.05 -12.71
N PRO A 119 -16.62 20.08 -13.52
CA PRO A 119 -17.91 20.73 -13.47
C PRO A 119 -19.01 19.87 -14.11
N LEU A 120 -20.20 19.91 -13.50
CA LEU A 120 -21.43 19.33 -14.03
C LEU A 120 -21.33 17.82 -14.34
N ILE A 121 -20.61 17.05 -13.52
CA ILE A 121 -20.45 15.59 -13.67
C ILE A 121 -21.80 14.91 -13.92
N GLU A 122 -22.81 15.26 -13.13
CA GLU A 122 -24.16 14.71 -13.18
C GLU A 122 -24.92 15.05 -14.48
N LYS A 123 -24.57 16.16 -15.14
CA LYS A 123 -25.19 16.58 -16.41
C LYS A 123 -24.42 16.12 -17.64
N LYS A 124 -23.10 15.89 -17.50
CA LYS A 124 -22.23 15.39 -18.59
C LYS A 124 -22.35 13.87 -18.76
N ILE A 125 -22.70 13.15 -17.69
CA ILE A 125 -22.68 11.69 -17.65
C ILE A 125 -24.00 11.16 -17.07
N ASN A 126 -24.83 10.56 -17.94
CA ASN A 126 -26.10 9.95 -17.51
C ASN A 126 -25.86 8.69 -16.64
N TYR A 127 -26.70 8.49 -15.62
CA TYR A 127 -26.59 7.40 -14.63
C TYR A 127 -26.62 5.96 -15.20
N GLY A 128 -26.96 5.77 -16.48
CA GLY A 128 -26.89 4.48 -17.21
C GLY A 128 -25.63 4.28 -18.08
N GLN A 129 -24.64 5.16 -18.02
CA GLN A 129 -23.45 5.08 -18.88
C GLN A 129 -22.42 4.02 -18.42
N SER A 130 -21.74 3.42 -19.41
CA SER A 130 -20.70 2.40 -19.21
C SER A 130 -19.48 2.97 -18.45
N CYS A 131 -18.77 2.08 -17.72
CA CYS A 131 -17.53 2.41 -17.01
C CYS A 131 -16.48 3.11 -17.90
N SER A 132 -16.46 2.80 -19.20
CA SER A 132 -15.57 3.44 -20.18
C SER A 132 -15.76 4.95 -20.33
N LYS A 133 -16.99 5.47 -20.18
CA LYS A 133 -17.24 6.92 -20.29
C LYS A 133 -16.74 7.68 -19.07
N TRP A 134 -16.90 7.09 -17.88
CA TRP A 134 -16.31 7.61 -16.63
C TRP A 134 -14.78 7.67 -16.73
N ARG A 135 -14.17 6.59 -17.23
CA ARG A 135 -12.73 6.56 -17.48
C ARG A 135 -12.28 7.65 -18.45
N SER A 136 -12.98 7.82 -19.57
CA SER A 136 -12.63 8.86 -20.56
C SER A 136 -12.71 10.27 -19.98
N ALA A 137 -13.68 10.53 -19.11
CA ALA A 137 -13.80 11.80 -18.40
C ALA A 137 -12.63 12.01 -17.43
N VAL A 138 -12.23 10.97 -16.69
CA VAL A 138 -11.05 11.02 -15.80
C VAL A 138 -9.78 11.27 -16.61
N GLU A 139 -9.59 10.59 -17.73
CA GLU A 139 -8.44 10.80 -18.61
C GLU A 139 -8.36 12.25 -19.09
N SER A 140 -9.46 12.80 -19.58
CA SER A 140 -9.56 14.20 -20.01
C SER A 140 -9.25 15.17 -18.85
N ALA A 141 -9.86 14.96 -17.68
CA ALA A 141 -9.65 15.79 -16.51
C ALA A 141 -8.18 15.76 -16.06
N LEU A 142 -7.55 14.58 -16.00
CA LEU A 142 -6.13 14.46 -15.64
C LEU A 142 -5.21 15.14 -16.67
N ILE A 143 -5.50 15.02 -17.97
CA ILE A 143 -4.72 15.69 -19.03
C ILE A 143 -4.79 17.22 -18.87
N HIS A 144 -5.99 17.77 -18.67
CA HIS A 144 -6.18 19.22 -18.59
C HIS A 144 -5.76 19.84 -17.26
N ARG A 145 -5.85 19.08 -16.16
CA ARG A 145 -5.43 19.52 -14.82
C ARG A 145 -3.95 19.26 -14.56
N SER A 146 -3.32 18.40 -15.38
CA SER A 146 -1.87 18.13 -15.43
C SER A 146 -1.20 17.99 -14.06
N PRO A 147 -1.64 17.03 -13.21
CA PRO A 147 -0.99 16.78 -11.93
C PRO A 147 0.40 16.18 -12.12
N ASP A 148 1.33 16.59 -11.26
CA ASP A 148 2.68 16.02 -11.20
C ASP A 148 2.61 14.57 -10.66
N ALA A 149 1.66 14.30 -9.76
CA ALA A 149 1.42 12.97 -9.20
C ALA A 149 -0.05 12.74 -8.84
N PHE A 150 -0.49 11.48 -8.96
CA PHE A 150 -1.78 10.99 -8.49
C PHE A 150 -1.55 9.79 -7.58
N TYR A 151 -1.83 9.92 -6.28
CA TYR A 151 -1.68 8.80 -5.34
C TYR A 151 -3.01 8.10 -5.06
N ILE A 152 -2.91 6.80 -4.79
CA ILE A 152 -4.04 5.96 -4.38
C ILE A 152 -3.70 5.37 -3.02
N ASP A 153 -4.36 5.83 -1.96
CA ASP A 153 -4.16 5.25 -0.61
C ASP A 153 -4.96 3.95 -0.45
N GLU A 154 -4.46 3.05 0.41
CA GLU A 154 -5.01 1.71 0.61
C GLU A 154 -5.23 0.92 -0.70
N ALA A 155 -4.35 1.11 -1.69
CA ALA A 155 -4.43 0.54 -3.03
C ALA A 155 -4.42 -1.00 -3.07
N HIS A 156 -4.10 -1.68 -1.98
CA HIS A 156 -4.23 -3.12 -1.86
C HIS A 156 -5.69 -3.59 -1.98
N HIS A 157 -6.68 -2.71 -1.75
CA HIS A 157 -8.09 -3.00 -2.08
C HIS A 157 -8.32 -3.23 -3.58
N LEU A 158 -7.46 -2.72 -4.46
CA LEU A 158 -7.48 -3.05 -5.90
C LEU A 158 -7.13 -4.52 -6.15
N ALA A 159 -6.40 -5.16 -5.25
CA ALA A 159 -5.99 -6.56 -5.37
C ALA A 159 -7.08 -7.55 -4.95
N MET A 160 -8.18 -7.07 -4.35
CA MET A 160 -9.27 -7.93 -3.89
C MET A 160 -10.15 -8.35 -5.07
N LEU A 161 -10.06 -9.61 -5.47
CA LEU A 161 -10.85 -10.18 -6.57
C LEU A 161 -11.34 -11.60 -6.24
N PRO A 162 -12.52 -12.01 -6.76
CA PRO A 162 -13.03 -13.36 -6.58
C PRO A 162 -12.31 -14.43 -7.44
N SER A 163 -11.42 -14.03 -8.37
CA SER A 163 -10.62 -14.98 -9.17
C SER A 163 -9.26 -14.39 -9.58
N GLY A 164 -8.20 -15.20 -9.48
CA GLY A 164 -6.81 -14.78 -9.78
C GLY A 164 -6.53 -14.40 -11.24
N ARG A 165 -7.41 -14.74 -12.20
CA ARG A 165 -7.23 -14.34 -13.61
C ARG A 165 -7.41 -12.84 -13.86
N LYS A 166 -8.24 -12.16 -13.07
CA LYS A 166 -8.51 -10.71 -13.19
C LYS A 166 -7.51 -9.82 -12.46
N LEU A 167 -6.57 -10.42 -11.72
CA LEU A 167 -5.59 -9.66 -10.92
C LEU A 167 -4.62 -8.89 -11.82
N LYS A 168 -4.31 -9.43 -13.01
CA LYS A 168 -3.48 -8.77 -14.03
C LYS A 168 -4.13 -7.53 -14.65
N ASP A 169 -5.47 -7.46 -14.67
CA ASP A 169 -6.19 -6.39 -15.35
C ASP A 169 -6.11 -5.06 -14.59
N GLN A 170 -5.96 -5.10 -13.25
CA GLN A 170 -5.93 -3.92 -12.40
C GLN A 170 -4.67 -3.06 -12.61
N PRO A 171 -3.44 -3.62 -12.51
CA PRO A 171 -2.24 -2.84 -12.75
C PRO A 171 -2.12 -2.39 -14.21
N GLU A 172 -2.61 -3.18 -15.17
CA GLU A 172 -2.68 -2.76 -16.58
C GLU A 172 -3.64 -1.58 -16.79
N THR A 173 -4.76 -1.54 -16.04
CA THR A 173 -5.71 -0.40 -16.05
C THR A 173 -5.06 0.88 -15.53
N LEU A 174 -4.29 0.80 -14.44
CA LEU A 174 -3.53 1.92 -13.88
C LEU A 174 -2.40 2.36 -14.81
N LYS A 175 -1.64 1.39 -15.37
CA LYS A 175 -0.58 1.65 -16.34
C LYS A 175 -1.13 2.35 -17.59
N SER A 176 -2.24 1.87 -18.13
CA SER A 176 -2.90 2.51 -19.27
C SER A 176 -3.29 3.95 -18.93
N LEU A 177 -3.85 4.19 -17.73
CA LEU A 177 -4.24 5.53 -17.30
C LEU A 177 -3.02 6.45 -17.17
N ALA A 178 -1.96 5.99 -16.51
CA ALA A 178 -0.70 6.73 -16.35
C ALA A 178 -0.06 7.07 -17.70
N ASN A 179 -0.06 6.12 -18.65
CA ASN A 179 0.50 6.33 -19.99
C ASN A 179 -0.32 7.31 -20.83
N LEU A 180 -1.66 7.22 -20.79
CA LEU A 180 -2.53 8.10 -21.59
C LEU A 180 -2.51 9.54 -21.08
N THR A 181 -2.44 9.71 -19.76
CA THR A 181 -2.49 11.03 -19.11
C THR A 181 -1.10 11.64 -18.89
N GLN A 182 -0.03 10.85 -19.03
CA GLN A 182 1.34 11.19 -18.65
C GLN A 182 1.50 11.56 -17.16
N VAL A 183 0.58 11.13 -16.30
CA VAL A 183 0.61 11.36 -14.86
C VAL A 183 1.30 10.19 -14.15
N LYS A 184 2.18 10.50 -13.19
CA LYS A 184 2.78 9.50 -12.30
C LYS A 184 1.73 9.02 -11.30
N ILE A 185 1.42 7.72 -11.29
CA ILE A 185 0.49 7.15 -10.31
C ILE A 185 1.28 6.52 -9.17
N ILE A 186 0.86 6.77 -7.93
CA ILE A 186 1.53 6.32 -6.70
C ILE A 186 0.57 5.45 -5.88
N PRO A 187 0.43 4.16 -6.17
CA PRO A 187 -0.35 3.25 -5.33
C PRO A 187 0.37 3.00 -4.01
N THR A 188 -0.30 3.24 -2.88
CA THR A 188 0.25 3.02 -1.54
C THR A 188 -0.58 1.99 -0.78
N GLY A 189 0.05 1.12 0.00
CA GLY A 189 -0.68 0.08 0.70
C GLY A 189 0.16 -0.79 1.63
N THR A 190 -0.49 -1.79 2.21
CA THR A 190 0.17 -2.87 2.95
C THR A 190 0.92 -3.80 2.01
N TYR A 191 1.60 -4.81 2.57
CA TYR A 191 2.24 -5.87 1.79
C TYR A 191 1.26 -6.66 0.90
N ASP A 192 -0.05 -6.54 1.13
CA ASP A 192 -1.08 -7.11 0.24
C ASP A 192 -1.12 -6.43 -1.14
N LEU A 193 -0.38 -5.33 -1.33
CA LEU A 193 -0.16 -4.67 -2.61
C LEU A 193 0.90 -5.38 -3.48
N LEU A 194 1.81 -6.16 -2.87
CA LEU A 194 2.91 -6.85 -3.57
C LEU A 194 2.44 -7.72 -4.75
N PRO A 195 1.34 -8.50 -4.63
CA PRO A 195 0.84 -9.29 -5.75
C PRO A 195 0.47 -8.45 -6.97
N LEU A 196 0.26 -7.13 -6.87
CA LEU A 196 0.01 -6.27 -8.05
C LEU A 196 1.29 -5.79 -8.73
N ILE A 197 2.43 -5.82 -8.04
CA ILE A 197 3.72 -5.33 -8.53
C ILE A 197 4.33 -6.32 -9.53
N ASP A 198 4.20 -7.62 -9.24
CA ASP A 198 4.84 -8.70 -10.01
C ASP A 198 4.01 -9.18 -11.21
N LEU A 199 2.93 -8.46 -11.55
CA LEU A 199 2.01 -8.84 -12.62
C LEU A 199 2.38 -8.19 -13.95
N GLY A 200 3.14 -8.94 -14.75
CA GLY A 200 3.35 -8.66 -16.16
C GLY A 200 4.71 -8.04 -16.46
N ASP A 201 5.37 -8.60 -17.47
CA ASP A 201 6.67 -8.16 -18.01
C ASP A 201 6.73 -6.66 -18.36
N GLN A 202 5.63 -6.12 -18.89
CA GLN A 202 5.53 -4.71 -19.27
C GLN A 202 5.35 -3.77 -18.07
N LEU A 203 4.82 -4.27 -16.96
CA LEU A 203 4.58 -3.49 -15.74
C LEU A 203 5.88 -3.32 -14.96
N CYS A 204 6.65 -4.40 -14.80
CA CYS A 204 7.89 -4.40 -14.02
C CYS A 204 8.90 -3.33 -14.49
N ARG A 205 9.02 -3.11 -15.81
CA ARG A 205 9.95 -2.10 -16.36
C ARG A 205 9.55 -0.65 -16.07
N ARG A 206 8.26 -0.35 -15.97
CA ARG A 206 7.73 1.03 -15.79
C ARG A 206 7.27 1.31 -14.36
N SER A 207 7.58 0.40 -13.45
CA SER A 207 7.20 0.47 -12.06
C SER A 207 8.43 0.58 -11.19
N LYS A 208 8.33 1.34 -10.10
CA LYS A 208 9.32 1.33 -9.04
C LYS A 208 8.63 1.00 -7.72
N THR A 209 9.23 0.10 -6.97
CA THR A 209 8.77 -0.26 -5.62
C THR A 209 9.63 0.47 -4.61
N ILE A 210 8.98 1.14 -3.66
CA ILE A 210 9.59 1.83 -2.52
C ILE A 210 9.06 1.15 -1.28
N HIS A 211 9.96 0.53 -0.51
CA HIS A 211 9.63 -0.15 0.72
C HIS A 211 9.76 0.82 1.90
N PHE A 212 8.63 1.20 2.50
CA PHE A 212 8.60 1.97 3.73
C PHE A 212 8.66 1.01 4.93
N GLN A 213 9.88 0.80 5.43
CA GLN A 213 10.21 -0.17 6.47
C GLN A 213 9.89 0.34 7.87
N ARG A 214 9.52 -0.57 8.77
CA ARG A 214 9.52 -0.34 10.22
C ARG A 214 10.96 -0.30 10.75
N TYR A 215 11.12 0.07 12.02
CA TYR A 215 12.42 -0.06 12.69
C TYR A 215 12.67 -1.47 13.20
N HIS A 216 13.93 -1.89 13.14
CA HIS A 216 14.44 -3.17 13.60
C HIS A 216 15.33 -2.97 14.85
N ALA A 217 14.95 -3.59 15.97
CA ALA A 217 15.69 -3.47 17.23
C ALA A 217 17.03 -4.21 17.25
N ASP A 218 17.21 -5.22 16.40
CA ASP A 218 18.46 -5.96 16.20
C ASP A 218 19.52 -5.15 15.43
N ASN A 219 19.11 -4.09 14.73
CA ASN A 219 20.02 -3.11 14.15
C ASN A 219 20.24 -1.94 15.12
N SER A 220 21.47 -1.80 15.62
CA SER A 220 21.83 -0.76 16.60
C SER A 220 21.54 0.68 16.14
N GLN A 221 21.68 0.98 14.86
CA GLN A 221 21.40 2.32 14.31
C GLN A 221 19.90 2.60 14.27
N GLU A 222 19.11 1.60 13.87
CA GLU A 222 17.64 1.69 13.84
C GLU A 222 17.04 1.73 15.24
N ALA A 223 17.55 0.93 16.18
CA ALA A 223 17.15 1.01 17.58
C ALA A 223 17.40 2.41 18.16
N LYS A 224 18.53 3.04 17.82
CA LYS A 224 18.82 4.44 18.22
C LYS A 224 17.86 5.43 17.58
N ALA A 225 17.54 5.26 16.29
CA ALA A 225 16.57 6.10 15.60
C ALA A 225 15.16 5.97 16.23
N PHE A 226 14.72 4.75 16.55
CA PHE A 226 13.44 4.50 17.22
C PHE A 226 13.40 5.08 18.65
N LYS A 227 14.49 4.99 19.42
CA LYS A 227 14.59 5.69 20.72
C LYS A 227 14.44 7.20 20.57
N SER A 228 15.02 7.78 19.53
CA SER A 228 14.89 9.22 19.23
C SER A 228 13.45 9.61 18.90
N VAL A 229 12.72 8.75 18.17
CA VAL A 229 11.27 8.85 17.92
C VAL A 229 10.50 8.86 19.24
N VAL A 230 10.76 7.89 20.13
CA VAL A 230 10.12 7.78 21.45
C VAL A 230 10.37 9.05 22.30
N GLN A 231 11.62 9.51 22.35
CA GLN A 231 12.00 10.72 23.08
C GLN A 231 11.26 11.96 22.54
N THR A 232 11.17 12.09 21.23
CA THR A 232 10.47 13.20 20.60
C THR A 232 8.98 13.15 20.93
N PHE A 233 8.32 12.00 20.85
CA PHE A 233 6.92 11.90 21.28
C PHE A 233 6.72 12.26 22.75
N SER A 234 7.62 11.83 23.63
CA SER A 234 7.60 12.21 25.05
C SER A 234 7.60 13.74 25.24
N GLN A 235 8.42 14.47 24.47
CA GLN A 235 8.51 15.93 24.54
C GLN A 235 7.24 16.64 24.02
N TYR A 236 6.57 16.07 23.01
CA TYR A 236 5.40 16.67 22.38
C TYR A 236 4.07 16.27 23.01
N LEU A 237 4.07 15.39 24.01
CA LEU A 237 2.87 15.07 24.79
C LEU A 237 2.52 16.28 25.67
N PRO A 238 1.34 16.91 25.49
CA PRO A 238 0.97 18.14 26.17
C PRO A 238 0.52 17.85 27.61
N LEU A 239 1.47 17.51 28.48
CA LEU A 239 1.28 17.15 29.89
C LEU A 239 2.17 18.03 30.79
N PRO A 240 1.71 18.42 31.99
CA PRO A 240 2.48 19.26 32.90
C PRO A 240 3.89 18.71 33.22
N GLN A 241 4.03 17.40 33.26
CA GLN A 241 5.28 16.69 33.45
C GLN A 241 5.52 15.75 32.26
N GLN A 242 6.72 15.82 31.70
CA GLN A 242 7.14 14.97 30.60
C GLN A 242 7.20 13.49 31.05
N PRO A 243 6.55 12.56 30.32
CA PRO A 243 6.60 11.14 30.65
C PRO A 243 7.95 10.52 30.27
N ASP A 244 8.52 9.71 31.16
CA ASP A 244 9.73 8.94 30.88
C ASP A 244 9.41 7.68 30.04
N LEU A 245 9.17 7.91 28.75
CA LEU A 245 8.93 6.85 27.77
C LEU A 245 10.20 6.08 27.41
N LEU A 246 11.37 6.73 27.49
CA LEU A 246 12.65 6.14 27.08
C LEU A 246 13.06 4.97 27.97
N SER A 247 12.81 5.05 29.27
CA SER A 247 13.08 3.95 30.21
C SER A 247 12.32 2.67 29.85
N ASN A 248 11.20 2.78 29.11
CA ASN A 248 10.36 1.66 28.71
C ASN A 248 10.36 1.44 27.18
N TRP A 249 11.41 1.89 26.46
CA TRP A 249 11.43 1.84 25.00
C TRP A 249 11.26 0.44 24.41
N GLU A 250 11.73 -0.62 25.09
CA GLU A 250 11.59 -2.01 24.64
C GLU A 250 10.11 -2.44 24.63
N PHE A 251 9.37 -2.08 25.67
CA PHE A 251 7.93 -2.32 25.74
C PHE A 251 7.19 -1.54 24.65
N LEU A 252 7.58 -0.28 24.43
CA LEU A 252 7.02 0.55 23.36
C LEU A 252 7.31 -0.04 21.97
N TYR A 253 8.53 -0.53 21.76
CA TYR A 253 8.93 -1.21 20.52
C TYR A 253 8.16 -2.52 20.31
N GLU A 254 8.07 -3.37 21.33
CA GLU A 254 7.35 -4.65 21.30
C GLU A 254 5.90 -4.46 20.87
N ARG A 255 5.21 -3.47 21.45
CA ARG A 255 3.77 -3.24 21.23
C ARG A 255 3.45 -2.39 20.01
N SER A 256 4.43 -1.69 19.47
CA SER A 256 4.31 -0.96 18.20
C SER A 256 4.90 -1.72 17.01
N LEU A 257 5.59 -2.84 17.23
CA LEU A 257 6.32 -3.59 16.21
C LEU A 257 7.28 -2.70 15.41
N GLY A 258 7.92 -1.72 16.06
CA GLY A 258 8.79 -0.74 15.39
C GLY A 258 8.08 0.20 14.40
N CYS A 259 6.75 0.20 14.36
CA CYS A 259 5.95 1.05 13.49
C CYS A 259 5.57 2.36 14.22
N VAL A 260 6.06 3.49 13.72
CA VAL A 260 5.93 4.81 14.37
C VAL A 260 4.47 5.26 14.51
N GLY A 261 3.62 4.97 13.52
CA GLY A 261 2.19 5.27 13.56
C GLY A 261 1.45 4.46 14.62
N ILE A 262 1.74 3.16 14.77
CA ILE A 262 1.14 2.35 15.84
C ILE A 262 1.51 2.93 17.22
N LEU A 263 2.78 3.29 17.41
CA LEU A 263 3.22 3.94 18.64
C LEU A 263 2.47 5.26 18.88
N LYS A 264 2.33 6.10 17.86
CA LYS A 264 1.66 7.39 17.97
C LYS A 264 0.17 7.25 18.31
N ASP A 265 -0.53 6.34 17.65
CA ASP A 265 -1.95 6.08 17.87
C ASP A 265 -2.18 5.59 19.30
N TRP A 266 -1.34 4.67 19.77
CA TRP A 266 -1.37 4.18 21.15
C TRP A 266 -1.13 5.31 22.17
N LEU A 267 -0.11 6.16 21.95
CA LEU A 267 0.16 7.31 22.82
C LEU A 267 -0.98 8.33 22.79
N SER A 268 -1.65 8.51 21.65
CA SER A 268 -2.80 9.41 21.51
C SER A 268 -4.01 8.92 22.29
N VAL A 269 -4.32 7.62 22.21
CA VAL A 269 -5.37 7.00 23.02
C VAL A 269 -5.03 7.10 24.50
N THR A 270 -3.79 6.79 24.88
CA THR A 270 -3.35 6.86 26.28
C THR A 270 -3.43 8.29 26.83
N LEU A 271 -3.02 9.29 26.05
CA LEU A 271 -3.14 10.70 26.41
C LEU A 271 -4.61 11.09 26.64
N SER A 272 -5.50 10.72 25.71
CA SER A 272 -6.93 11.03 25.81
C SER A 272 -7.54 10.46 27.08
N GLU A 273 -7.29 9.18 27.34
CA GLU A 273 -7.85 8.44 28.48
C GLU A 273 -7.32 8.93 29.82
N VAL A 274 -6.02 9.26 29.90
CA VAL A 274 -5.39 9.81 31.11
C VAL A 274 -5.97 11.19 31.45
N LEU A 275 -6.15 12.05 30.44
CA LEU A 275 -6.72 13.39 30.65
C LEU A 275 -8.20 13.36 31.02
N ASP A 276 -8.97 12.40 30.48
CA ASP A 276 -10.39 12.26 30.77
C ASP A 276 -10.63 11.62 32.15
N SER A 277 -9.82 10.62 32.52
CA SER A 277 -9.94 9.91 33.80
C SER A 277 -9.49 10.75 35.00
N ASP A 278 -8.48 11.60 34.82
CA ASP A 278 -7.97 12.50 35.85
C ASP A 278 -7.58 13.86 35.23
N GLY A 279 -8.46 14.86 35.41
CA GLY A 279 -8.21 16.22 34.92
C GLY A 279 -6.96 16.90 35.52
N ASN A 280 -6.38 16.34 36.58
CA ASN A 280 -5.13 16.79 37.18
C ASN A 280 -3.93 15.89 36.82
N ALA A 281 -4.10 14.94 35.90
CA ALA A 281 -3.04 14.04 35.47
C ALA A 281 -1.81 14.84 35.00
N ARG A 282 -0.69 14.60 35.67
CA ARG A 282 0.55 15.33 35.40
C ARG A 282 1.40 14.68 34.32
N THR A 283 1.33 13.35 34.17
CA THR A 283 2.16 12.56 33.26
C THR A 283 1.45 11.27 32.87
N ILE A 284 1.91 10.61 31.81
CA ILE A 284 1.59 9.20 31.50
C ILE A 284 2.52 8.30 32.30
N THR A 285 1.95 7.27 32.93
CA THR A 285 2.67 6.25 33.69
C THR A 285 2.81 4.93 32.91
N LEU A 286 3.64 4.01 33.41
CA LEU A 286 3.76 2.68 32.83
C LEU A 286 2.43 1.89 32.87
N SER A 287 1.63 2.04 33.95
CA SER A 287 0.32 1.39 34.04
C SER A 287 -0.65 1.88 32.99
N ASP A 288 -0.61 3.17 32.64
CA ASP A 288 -1.47 3.74 31.59
C ASP A 288 -1.08 3.15 30.23
N LEU A 289 0.23 3.12 29.93
CA LEU A 289 0.74 2.47 28.72
C LEU A 289 0.27 1.01 28.66
N GLN A 290 0.44 0.24 29.73
CA GLN A 290 0.03 -1.17 29.79
C GLN A 290 -1.47 -1.36 29.55
N ARG A 291 -2.32 -0.48 30.08
CA ARG A 291 -3.77 -0.55 29.93
C ARG A 291 -4.21 -0.39 28.47
N HIS A 292 -3.54 0.48 27.71
CA HIS A 292 -3.92 0.80 26.34
C HIS A 292 -3.05 0.13 25.28
N ALA A 293 -2.10 -0.72 25.68
CA ALA A 293 -1.21 -1.44 24.77
C ALA A 293 -1.98 -2.46 23.92
N LEU A 294 -1.54 -2.63 22.67
CA LEU A 294 -2.03 -3.74 21.84
C LEU A 294 -1.79 -5.09 22.52
N GLY A 295 -2.78 -5.97 22.44
CA GLY A 295 -2.67 -7.31 22.99
C GLY A 295 -1.56 -8.11 22.30
N VAL A 296 -0.86 -8.97 23.05
CA VAL A 296 0.22 -9.82 22.50
C VAL A 296 -0.26 -10.61 21.27
N ARG A 297 -1.48 -11.15 21.34
CA ARG A 297 -2.06 -11.93 20.24
C ARG A 297 -2.24 -11.09 18.97
N GLN A 298 -2.65 -9.84 19.09
CA GLN A 298 -2.79 -8.92 17.96
C GLN A 298 -1.41 -8.59 17.37
N CYS A 299 -0.44 -8.29 18.24
CA CYS A 299 0.95 -8.02 17.84
C CYS A 299 1.54 -9.20 17.04
N LEU A 300 1.33 -10.45 17.50
CA LEU A 300 1.81 -11.64 16.79
C LEU A 300 1.15 -11.84 15.41
N VAL A 301 -0.14 -11.55 15.28
CA VAL A 301 -0.85 -11.63 13.99
C VAL A 301 -0.30 -10.58 13.02
N MET A 302 -0.15 -9.34 13.48
CA MET A 302 0.41 -8.26 12.67
C MET A 302 1.86 -8.55 12.28
N LEU A 303 2.69 -8.98 13.23
CA LEU A 303 4.10 -9.31 12.99
C LEU A 303 4.23 -10.43 11.94
N LYS A 304 3.40 -11.47 11.99
CA LYS A 304 3.42 -12.53 10.97
C LYS A 304 3.17 -11.99 9.56
N SER A 305 2.17 -11.11 9.41
CA SER A 305 1.88 -10.46 8.13
C SER A 305 3.05 -9.59 7.67
N ILE A 306 3.58 -8.76 8.59
CA ILE A 306 4.72 -7.88 8.34
C ILE A 306 5.95 -8.67 7.88
N SER A 307 6.36 -9.69 8.62
CA SER A 307 7.55 -10.49 8.29
C SER A 307 7.40 -11.24 6.97
N THR A 308 6.20 -11.73 6.65
CA THR A 308 5.94 -12.40 5.37
C THR A 308 6.10 -11.41 4.20
N GLY A 309 5.58 -10.18 4.35
CA GLY A 309 5.71 -9.14 3.33
C GLY A 309 7.13 -8.60 3.19
N GLU A 310 7.85 -8.43 4.31
CA GLU A 310 9.27 -8.02 4.32
C GLU A 310 10.13 -9.04 3.57
N GLN A 311 9.89 -10.34 3.77
CA GLN A 311 10.62 -11.40 3.07
C GLN A 311 10.41 -11.37 1.55
N GLN A 312 9.20 -11.04 1.07
CA GLN A 312 8.92 -10.97 -0.37
C GLN A 312 9.65 -9.82 -1.08
N LEU A 313 10.03 -8.77 -0.35
CA LEU A 313 10.75 -7.62 -0.90
C LEU A 313 12.27 -7.78 -0.84
N GLN A 314 12.78 -8.79 -0.13
CA GLN A 314 14.21 -9.06 -0.06
C GLN A 314 14.67 -9.79 -1.33
N GLU A 315 15.70 -9.25 -1.99
CA GLU A 315 16.39 -9.98 -3.06
C GLU A 315 17.12 -11.18 -2.45
N SER A 316 16.61 -12.39 -2.68
CA SER A 316 17.28 -13.58 -2.22
C SER A 316 18.50 -13.89 -3.10
N SER A 317 19.59 -14.34 -2.48
CA SER A 317 20.75 -14.84 -3.25
C SER A 317 20.35 -16.01 -4.16
N GLU A 318 19.32 -16.77 -3.79
CA GLU A 318 18.79 -17.86 -4.60
C GLU A 318 18.11 -17.36 -5.88
N ASP A 319 17.32 -16.28 -5.80
CA ASP A 319 16.67 -15.65 -6.95
C ASP A 319 17.69 -15.03 -7.89
N LEU A 320 18.71 -14.37 -7.35
CA LEU A 320 19.81 -13.84 -8.15
C LEU A 320 20.58 -14.96 -8.87
N LEU A 321 20.90 -16.04 -8.17
CA LEU A 321 21.55 -17.20 -8.77
C LEU A 321 20.66 -17.88 -9.81
N LYS A 322 19.35 -17.97 -9.58
CA LYS A 322 18.37 -18.49 -10.53
C LYS A 322 18.33 -17.63 -11.79
N LEU A 323 18.23 -16.31 -11.64
CA LEU A 323 18.27 -15.35 -12.75
C LEU A 323 19.57 -15.50 -13.56
N GLN A 324 20.71 -15.55 -12.88
CA GLN A 324 22.01 -15.74 -13.53
C GLN A 324 22.12 -17.08 -14.27
N ARG A 325 21.56 -18.16 -13.73
CA ARG A 325 21.49 -19.46 -14.41
C ARG A 325 20.57 -19.42 -15.64
N ASP A 326 19.39 -18.81 -15.52
CA ASP A 326 18.42 -18.70 -16.62
C ASP A 326 18.96 -17.81 -17.76
N LEU A 327 19.75 -16.78 -17.41
CA LEU A 327 20.51 -15.95 -18.35
C LEU A 327 21.81 -16.61 -18.86
N LYS A 328 22.12 -17.84 -18.42
CA LYS A 328 23.33 -18.61 -18.78
C LYS A 328 24.64 -17.91 -18.44
N LEU A 329 24.67 -17.07 -17.40
CA LEU A 329 25.87 -16.39 -16.90
C LEU A 329 26.70 -17.27 -15.96
N ILE A 330 26.10 -18.33 -15.39
CA ILE A 330 26.76 -19.30 -14.50
C ILE A 330 26.48 -20.71 -15.03
N PRO A 331 27.44 -21.66 -14.96
CA PRO A 331 27.23 -23.03 -15.39
C PRO A 331 26.06 -23.66 -14.63
N SER A 332 25.10 -24.22 -15.36
CA SER A 332 24.11 -25.12 -14.77
C SER A 332 24.86 -26.36 -14.27
N SER A 333 24.75 -26.64 -12.98
CA SER A 333 25.41 -27.76 -12.28
C SER A 333 24.99 -29.16 -12.78
N HIS A 334 24.34 -29.25 -13.94
CA HIS A 334 23.89 -30.47 -14.61
C HIS A 334 24.57 -30.72 -15.97
N GLY A 335 25.43 -29.81 -16.46
CA GLY A 335 26.11 -29.98 -17.76
C GLY A 335 27.37 -30.88 -17.72
N ALA A 336 28.06 -30.99 -16.58
CA ALA A 336 29.33 -31.73 -16.50
C ALA A 336 29.15 -33.27 -16.41
N ALA A 337 27.92 -33.77 -16.21
CA ALA A 337 27.64 -35.20 -16.10
C ALA A 337 27.20 -35.85 -17.42
N GLN A 338 26.70 -35.08 -18.40
CA GLN A 338 26.23 -35.63 -19.68
C GLN A 338 27.32 -35.76 -20.74
N GLU A 339 28.37 -34.92 -20.73
CA GLU A 339 29.47 -35.06 -21.69
C GLU A 339 30.36 -36.28 -21.43
N LYS A 340 30.44 -36.76 -20.18
CA LYS A 340 31.18 -38.01 -19.87
C LYS A 340 30.44 -39.28 -20.27
N TYR A 341 29.11 -39.25 -20.44
CA TYR A 341 28.33 -40.41 -20.84
C TYR A 341 28.23 -40.58 -22.37
N SER A 342 28.44 -39.50 -23.13
CA SER A 342 28.45 -39.54 -24.60
C SER A 342 29.78 -40.03 -25.18
N GLN A 343 30.90 -39.88 -24.46
CA GLN A 343 32.20 -40.41 -24.89
C GLN A 343 32.35 -41.92 -24.61
N SER A 344 31.70 -42.47 -23.58
CA SER A 344 31.79 -43.91 -23.28
C SER A 344 30.85 -44.80 -24.13
N LYS A 345 29.90 -44.21 -24.86
CA LYS A 345 28.96 -44.95 -25.72
C LYS A 345 29.45 -45.13 -27.17
N LYS A 346 30.29 -44.22 -27.66
CA LYS A 346 30.89 -44.33 -29.02
C LYS A 346 31.92 -45.45 -29.15
N GLU A 347 32.51 -45.94 -28.05
CA GLU A 347 33.44 -47.08 -28.08
C GLU A 347 32.76 -48.45 -27.98
N ARG A 348 31.44 -48.53 -27.71
CA ARG A 348 30.72 -49.80 -27.53
C ARG A 348 29.76 -50.16 -28.67
N GLU A 349 29.60 -49.32 -29.68
CA GLU A 349 28.64 -49.49 -30.78
C GLU A 349 29.26 -50.00 -32.11
N VAL A 350 30.50 -50.53 -32.09
CA VAL A 350 31.15 -51.14 -33.28
C VAL A 350 30.96 -52.67 -33.36
N CYS A 351 30.43 -53.32 -32.33
CA CYS A 351 30.16 -54.77 -32.35
C CYS A 351 28.69 -55.06 -32.02
N ARG A 352 27.83 -55.05 -33.05
CA ARG A 352 26.61 -55.89 -33.22
C ARG A 352 25.68 -55.26 -34.26
N THR A 353 26.01 -55.46 -35.52
CA THR A 353 25.02 -55.52 -36.59
C THR A 353 24.82 -56.99 -36.93
N GLU A 354 23.61 -57.49 -36.73
CA GLU A 354 22.92 -58.59 -37.42
C GLU A 354 21.83 -59.10 -36.47
N ASP A 355 20.57 -58.71 -36.70
CA ASP A 355 19.56 -59.60 -37.30
C ASP A 355 18.16 -58.93 -37.27
N SER A 356 17.38 -59.29 -38.28
CA SER A 356 15.94 -59.14 -38.58
C SER A 356 14.96 -58.92 -37.40
N GLY A 357 13.75 -58.37 -37.55
CA GLY A 357 12.91 -57.96 -38.67
C GLY A 357 11.46 -57.80 -38.19
N LYS A 358 10.64 -57.03 -38.94
CA LYS A 358 9.14 -56.95 -38.93
C LYS A 358 8.49 -56.43 -37.62
N GLU A 359 7.35 -55.75 -37.56
CA GLU A 359 6.20 -55.61 -38.44
C GLU A 359 5.36 -54.36 -38.03
N ARG A 360 4.53 -53.85 -38.94
CA ARG A 360 3.55 -52.75 -38.77
C ARG A 360 2.15 -53.30 -38.50
N ALA A 361 1.36 -52.60 -37.67
CA ALA A 361 -0.12 -52.47 -37.71
C ALA A 361 -0.58 -51.78 -36.40
N SER A 362 -1.66 -51.00 -36.21
CA SER A 362 -2.71 -50.35 -37.00
C SER A 362 -3.59 -49.54 -36.00
N GLN A 363 -4.10 -48.36 -36.38
CA GLN A 363 -5.46 -47.78 -36.14
C GLN A 363 -6.14 -47.92 -34.74
N LYS A 364 -6.85 -46.95 -34.12
CA LYS A 364 -7.95 -46.10 -34.65
C LYS A 364 -8.49 -45.17 -33.52
N ASN A 365 -9.11 -44.05 -33.94
CA ASN A 365 -9.85 -43.05 -33.18
C ASN A 365 -11.16 -43.53 -32.52
N THR A 366 -11.63 -42.85 -31.46
CA THR A 366 -13.03 -42.37 -31.35
C THR A 366 -13.25 -41.29 -30.28
N LYS A 367 -14.09 -40.28 -30.61
CA LYS A 367 -14.57 -39.14 -29.80
C LYS A 367 -15.85 -39.50 -28.99
N LYS A 368 -16.09 -38.85 -27.84
CA LYS A 368 -17.41 -38.59 -27.19
C LYS A 368 -17.27 -37.32 -26.32
N GLN A 369 -17.86 -36.17 -26.66
CA GLN A 369 -19.23 -35.63 -26.44
C GLN A 369 -19.51 -35.07 -25.03
N ILE A 370 -20.08 -33.85 -25.06
CA ILE A 370 -20.31 -32.86 -24.00
C ILE A 370 -21.77 -32.94 -23.51
N ALA A 371 -22.04 -32.67 -22.23
CA ALA A 371 -23.38 -32.35 -21.72
C ALA A 371 -23.34 -31.07 -20.85
N GLN A 372 -24.29 -30.18 -21.10
CA GLN A 372 -24.55 -28.90 -20.44
C GLN A 372 -25.54 -29.08 -19.27
N THR A 373 -25.43 -28.27 -18.21
CA THR A 373 -26.45 -28.16 -17.15
C THR A 373 -26.82 -26.69 -16.89
N SER A 374 -28.13 -26.44 -16.81
CA SER A 374 -28.77 -25.14 -16.60
C SER A 374 -29.01 -24.84 -15.10
N PRO A 375 -29.10 -23.55 -14.68
CA PRO A 375 -29.23 -23.16 -13.27
C PRO A 375 -30.69 -23.15 -12.75
N ARG A 376 -30.87 -23.53 -11.48
CA ARG A 376 -32.14 -23.46 -10.73
C ARG A 376 -32.43 -22.04 -10.23
N ARG A 377 -33.68 -21.59 -10.39
CA ARG A 377 -34.25 -20.37 -9.79
C ARG A 377 -34.84 -20.70 -8.40
N TYR A 378 -34.63 -19.81 -7.42
CA TYR A 378 -35.41 -19.75 -6.17
C TYR A 378 -36.35 -18.54 -6.20
N PRO A 379 -37.57 -18.64 -5.61
CA PRO A 379 -38.54 -17.55 -5.59
C PRO A 379 -38.26 -16.53 -4.47
N LEU A 380 -38.54 -15.27 -4.76
CA LEU A 380 -38.55 -14.12 -3.85
C LEU A 380 -39.87 -14.06 -3.08
N ASN A 381 -39.82 -14.00 -1.75
CA ASN A 381 -40.95 -13.57 -0.94
C ASN A 381 -40.93 -12.05 -0.82
N LYS A 382 -42.09 -11.45 -1.09
CA LYS A 382 -42.47 -10.08 -0.76
C LYS A 382 -43.06 -10.10 0.65
N GLU A 383 -42.54 -9.27 1.53
CA GLU A 383 -43.23 -8.55 2.61
C GLU A 383 -42.17 -7.73 3.38
N GLU A 384 -42.59 -6.65 4.01
CA GLU A 384 -41.78 -5.61 4.70
C GLU A 384 -41.33 -4.43 3.84
N SER A 385 -42.32 -3.76 3.26
CA SER A 385 -42.32 -2.29 3.13
C SER A 385 -43.21 -1.73 4.24
N GLU A 386 -42.62 -1.12 5.27
CA GLU A 386 -43.18 -0.07 6.14
C GLU A 386 -42.40 -0.02 7.46
N LYS A 387 -41.40 0.87 7.54
CA LYS A 387 -40.88 1.57 8.72
C LYS A 387 -39.42 1.95 8.48
N GLU A 388 -39.21 3.12 7.89
CA GLU A 388 -38.03 3.98 8.15
C GLU A 388 -38.25 5.32 7.42
N GLU A 389 -39.37 5.98 7.74
CA GLU A 389 -39.51 7.43 7.64
C GLU A 389 -39.58 7.96 9.07
N LYS A 390 -38.41 8.30 9.62
CA LYS A 390 -38.18 9.32 10.66
C LYS A 390 -36.68 9.34 10.98
N GLU A 391 -36.15 10.54 11.17
CA GLU A 391 -34.76 10.88 11.51
C GLU A 391 -33.81 11.11 10.31
N THR A 392 -34.20 12.03 9.45
CA THR A 392 -33.26 12.93 8.77
C THR A 392 -33.60 14.36 9.12
N ASP A 393 -33.08 14.84 10.24
CA ASP A 393 -32.97 16.27 10.57
C ASP A 393 -32.00 16.41 11.75
N PHE A 394 -30.70 16.49 11.47
CA PHE A 394 -29.71 17.25 12.24
C PHE A 394 -28.35 17.23 11.52
N PHE A 395 -27.57 18.30 11.65
CA PHE A 395 -26.31 18.63 10.95
C PHE A 395 -26.41 19.43 9.64
N HIS A 396 -27.03 20.60 9.76
CA HIS A 396 -26.39 21.83 9.28
C HIS A 396 -25.71 22.51 10.49
N SER A 397 -24.49 23.04 10.29
CA SER A 397 -23.65 23.81 11.23
C SER A 397 -22.73 22.98 12.15
N LEU A 398 -21.51 22.69 11.66
CA LEU A 398 -20.23 22.99 12.32
C LEU A 398 -19.06 22.76 11.34
#